data_AF-A0A526ZAA2-F1
#
_entry.id   AF-A0A526ZAA2-F1
#
_cell.length_a   1.000
_cell.length_b   1.000
_cell.length_c   1.000
_cell.angle_alpha   90.00
_cell.angle_beta   90.00
_cell.angle_gamma   90.00
#
_symmetry.space_group_name_H-M   'P 1'
#
loop_
_entity.id
_entity.type
_entity.pdbx_description
1 polymer ?
#
loop_
_entity_poly.entity_id
_entity_poly.type
_entity_poly.pdbx_seq_one_letter_code
_entity_poly.pdbx_strand_id
1 'polypeptide(L)'
;DIAIIGGGIIGICVAAYLAEAGRNVTIFDRTGICEETSSGNAAALAFSDVLPLAHKGMIRHLPKWLADPLGPLSIPPAYLPKLLPWLIRFWRAGRSDRYEASLAAQAGMMRLAEAEWAGLMARSGTENMLRE
;
A
#
# COMPACT_ATOMS: atom_id res chain seq x y z
N ASP A 1 -22.05 3.54 -16.86
CA ASP A 1 -21.72 4.92 -16.44
C ASP A 1 -20.29 5.07 -15.98
N ILE A 2 -19.72 4.06 -15.31
CA ILE A 2 -18.35 4.10 -14.80
C ILE A 2 -17.54 2.96 -15.41
N ALA A 3 -16.36 3.28 -15.94
CA ALA A 3 -15.38 2.29 -16.39
C ALA A 3 -14.23 2.22 -15.37
N ILE A 4 -13.88 1.02 -14.94
CA ILE A 4 -12.74 0.75 -14.07
C ILE A 4 -11.67 0.04 -14.90
N ILE A 5 -10.44 0.54 -14.87
CA ILE A 5 -9.29 -0.10 -15.53
C ILE A 5 -8.47 -0.80 -14.45
N GLY A 6 -8.40 -2.12 -14.55
CA GLY A 6 -7.76 -3.02 -13.59
C GLY A 6 -8.78 -3.75 -12.72
N GLY A 7 -8.78 -5.07 -12.82
CA GLY A 7 -9.60 -6.03 -12.08
C GLY A 7 -8.88 -6.65 -10.88
N GLY A 8 -7.80 -6.03 -10.40
CA GLY A 8 -7.17 -6.40 -9.14
C GLY A 8 -8.04 -6.04 -7.92
N ILE A 9 -7.59 -6.42 -6.73
CA ILE A 9 -8.37 -6.30 -5.48
C ILE A 9 -8.93 -4.89 -5.25
N ILE A 10 -8.13 -3.84 -5.52
CA ILE A 10 -8.57 -2.45 -5.39
C ILE A 10 -9.73 -2.14 -6.37
N GLY A 11 -9.59 -2.55 -7.63
CA GLY A 11 -10.61 -2.32 -8.66
C GLY A 11 -11.93 -3.04 -8.33
N ILE A 12 -11.85 -4.26 -7.82
CA ILE A 12 -13.02 -5.03 -7.39
C ILE A 12 -13.71 -4.39 -6.18
N CYS A 13 -12.97 -3.96 -5.17
CA CYS A 13 -13.55 -3.26 -4.02
C CYS A 13 -14.25 -1.96 -4.45
N VAL A 14 -13.61 -1.16 -5.31
CA VAL A 14 -14.22 0.06 -5.86
C VAL A 14 -15.50 -0.26 -6.65
N ALA A 15 -15.46 -1.31 -7.48
CA ALA A 15 -16.63 -1.74 -8.24
C ALA A 15 -17.80 -2.15 -7.33
N ALA A 16 -17.52 -2.88 -6.25
CA ALA A 16 -18.51 -3.32 -5.28
C ALA A 16 -19.23 -2.11 -4.63
N TYR A 17 -18.47 -1.16 -4.08
CA TYR A 17 -19.07 0.04 -3.47
C TYR A 17 -19.83 0.91 -4.47
N LEU A 18 -19.36 1.03 -5.71
CA LEU A 18 -20.07 1.78 -6.74
C LEU A 18 -21.36 1.08 -7.17
N ALA A 19 -21.34 -0.25 -7.30
CA ALA A 19 -22.54 -1.03 -7.60
C ALA A 19 -23.57 -0.92 -6.47
N GLU A 20 -23.15 -0.98 -5.21
CA GLU A 20 -24.01 -0.75 -4.03
C GLU A 20 -24.62 0.66 -4.03
N ALA A 21 -23.88 1.65 -4.52
CA ALA A 21 -24.38 3.02 -4.73
C ALA A 21 -25.32 3.16 -5.96
N GLY A 22 -25.76 2.04 -6.56
CA GLY A 22 -26.68 2.00 -7.70
C GLY A 22 -26.05 2.40 -9.03
N ARG A 23 -24.72 2.34 -9.16
CA ARG A 23 -24.02 2.70 -10.40
C ARG A 23 -23.80 1.49 -11.29
N ASN A 24 -23.95 1.70 -12.60
CA ASN A 24 -23.55 0.73 -13.62
C ASN A 24 -22.05 0.81 -13.88
N VAL A 25 -21.32 -0.21 -13.42
CA VAL A 25 -19.86 -0.32 -13.49
C VAL A 25 -19.46 -1.37 -14.52
N THR A 26 -18.46 -1.06 -15.34
CA THR A 26 -17.80 -2.02 -16.23
C THR A 26 -16.32 -2.06 -15.89
N ILE A 27 -15.79 -3.26 -15.65
CA ILE A 27 -14.38 -3.47 -15.32
C ILE A 27 -13.67 -3.98 -16.56
N PHE A 28 -12.56 -3.34 -16.91
CA PHE A 28 -11.66 -3.76 -17.96
C PHE A 28 -10.37 -4.25 -17.32
N ASP A 29 -10.11 -5.54 -17.44
CA ASP A 29 -8.83 -6.14 -17.07
C ASP A 29 -8.27 -6.90 -18.27
N ARG A 30 -6.94 -6.88 -18.42
CA ARG A 30 -6.26 -7.55 -19.52
C ARG A 30 -6.15 -9.06 -19.31
N THR A 31 -5.99 -9.48 -18.07
CA THR A 31 -5.61 -10.85 -17.66
C THR A 31 -6.75 -11.60 -16.98
N GLY A 32 -7.63 -10.89 -16.28
CA GLY A 32 -8.73 -11.46 -15.53
C GLY A 32 -8.85 -10.83 -14.14
N ILE A 33 -9.89 -11.24 -13.40
CA ILE A 33 -10.14 -10.70 -12.06
C ILE A 33 -9.09 -11.26 -11.09
N CYS A 34 -8.37 -10.37 -10.42
CA CYS A 34 -7.36 -10.68 -9.43
C CYS A 34 -6.19 -11.57 -9.91
N GLU A 35 -5.93 -11.69 -11.20
CA GLU A 35 -4.96 -12.66 -11.76
C GLU A 35 -3.46 -12.26 -11.61
N GLU A 36 -3.14 -10.99 -11.39
CA GLU A 36 -1.75 -10.52 -11.24
C GLU A 36 -1.34 -10.41 -9.75
N THR A 37 -0.93 -9.23 -9.28
CA THR A 37 -0.44 -9.03 -7.88
C THR A 37 -1.47 -9.47 -6.82
N SER A 38 -2.75 -9.44 -7.15
CA SER A 38 -3.82 -9.87 -6.24
C SER A 38 -3.92 -11.39 -6.07
N SER A 39 -3.41 -12.21 -6.99
CA SER A 39 -3.40 -13.67 -6.88
C SER A 39 -2.24 -14.17 -6.01
N GLY A 40 -1.05 -13.57 -6.18
CA GLY A 40 0.21 -14.03 -5.57
C GLY A 40 0.66 -13.28 -4.31
N ASN A 41 -0.26 -12.66 -3.57
CA ASN A 41 0.11 -11.90 -2.36
C ASN A 41 0.13 -12.77 -1.09
N ALA A 42 0.72 -12.27 0.00
CA ALA A 42 0.84 -12.99 1.27
C ALA A 42 -0.47 -13.15 2.05
N ALA A 43 -1.58 -12.57 1.58
CA ALA A 43 -2.89 -12.54 2.23
C ALA A 43 -2.88 -11.98 3.67
N ALA A 44 -1.87 -11.17 4.00
CA ALA A 44 -1.71 -10.57 5.31
C ALA A 44 -2.40 -9.21 5.39
N LEU A 45 -3.14 -8.97 6.48
CA LEU A 45 -3.75 -7.68 6.80
C LEU A 45 -2.89 -6.95 7.84
N ALA A 46 -2.05 -6.04 7.37
CA ALA A 46 -1.08 -5.33 8.19
C ALA A 46 -1.63 -4.01 8.77
N PHE A 47 -2.78 -4.05 9.44
CA PHE A 47 -3.44 -2.84 9.97
C PHE A 47 -2.61 -2.12 11.06
N SER A 48 -1.73 -2.85 11.75
CA SER A 48 -0.84 -2.33 12.79
C SER A 48 0.40 -1.62 12.23
N ASP A 49 0.70 -1.75 10.94
CA ASP A 49 1.89 -1.16 10.31
C ASP A 49 1.64 0.32 9.95
N VAL A 50 1.53 1.15 10.99
CA VAL A 50 1.22 2.59 10.88
C VAL A 50 2.45 3.50 10.86
N LEU A 51 3.65 2.93 11.03
CA LEU A 51 4.88 3.71 11.07
C LEU A 51 5.20 4.28 9.67
N PRO A 52 5.43 5.59 9.54
CA PRO A 52 5.82 6.18 8.28
C PRO A 52 7.14 5.60 7.78
N LEU A 53 7.16 5.15 6.52
CA LEU A 53 8.34 4.60 5.86
C LEU A 53 9.52 5.58 5.90
N ALA A 54 9.25 6.87 5.72
CA ALA A 54 10.24 7.92 5.86
C ALA A 54 10.28 8.43 7.32
N HIS A 55 11.20 7.91 8.12
CA HIS A 55 11.46 8.43 9.46
C HIS A 55 12.97 8.66 9.69
N LYS A 56 13.33 9.68 10.48
CA LYS A 56 14.75 10.07 10.69
C LYS A 56 15.63 8.94 11.24
N GLY A 57 15.04 8.00 11.98
CA GLY A 57 15.75 6.84 12.52
C GLY A 57 16.39 5.97 11.43
N MET A 58 15.74 5.85 10.28
CA MET A 58 16.20 5.00 9.17
C MET A 58 17.52 5.47 8.55
N ILE A 59 17.78 6.78 8.53
CA ILE A 59 19.01 7.35 7.93
C ILE A 59 20.27 6.86 8.65
N ARG A 60 20.16 6.56 9.95
CA ARG A 60 21.29 6.06 10.76
C ARG A 60 21.73 4.67 10.31
N HIS A 61 20.82 3.89 9.72
CA HIS A 61 21.11 2.55 9.22
C HIS A 61 21.59 2.54 7.77
N LEU A 62 21.34 3.62 7.02
CA LEU A 62 21.63 3.75 5.59
C LEU A 62 23.10 3.46 5.22
N PRO A 63 24.12 4.00 5.94
CA PRO A 63 25.52 3.71 5.62
C PRO A 63 25.87 2.23 5.76
N LYS A 64 25.30 1.57 6.78
CA LYS A 64 25.51 0.13 7.02
C LYS A 64 24.82 -0.70 5.94
N TRP A 65 23.59 -0.34 5.54
CA TRP A 65 22.86 -1.06 4.50
C TRP A 65 23.50 -0.93 3.13
N LEU A 66 23.98 0.26 2.76
CA LEU A 66 24.64 0.48 1.47
C LEU A 66 26.02 -0.19 1.37
N ALA A 67 26.70 -0.40 2.51
CA ALA A 67 27.97 -1.10 2.57
C ALA A 67 27.83 -2.63 2.58
N ASP A 68 26.63 -3.14 2.91
CA ASP A 68 26.33 -4.57 2.94
C ASP A 68 25.75 -5.00 1.59
N PRO A 69 26.47 -5.80 0.78
CA PRO A 69 25.97 -6.28 -0.51
C PRO A 69 24.74 -7.20 -0.38
N LEU A 70 24.47 -7.74 0.81
CA LEU A 70 23.26 -8.49 1.15
C LEU A 70 22.29 -7.66 2.02
N GLY A 71 22.58 -6.37 2.21
CA GLY A 71 21.77 -5.45 2.98
C GLY A 71 20.42 -5.17 2.30
N PRO A 72 19.44 -4.66 3.07
CA PRO A 72 18.09 -4.41 2.58
C PRO A 72 17.99 -3.24 1.58
N LEU A 73 19.10 -2.54 1.31
CA LEU A 73 19.17 -1.42 0.37
C LEU A 73 20.41 -1.53 -0.50
N SER A 74 20.21 -1.79 -1.79
CA SER A 74 21.27 -1.77 -2.80
C SER A 74 20.98 -0.70 -3.84
N ILE A 75 21.90 0.26 -4.00
CA ILE A 75 21.81 1.33 -5.00
C ILE A 75 23.05 1.24 -5.89
N PRO A 76 22.90 0.87 -7.17
CA PRO A 76 24.01 0.93 -8.11
C PRO A 76 24.60 2.35 -8.16
N PRO A 77 25.92 2.55 -7.97
CA PRO A 77 26.52 3.89 -7.92
C PRO A 77 26.23 4.73 -9.17
N ALA A 78 26.16 4.09 -10.34
CA ALA A 78 25.83 4.73 -11.61
C ALA A 78 24.38 5.28 -11.67
N TYR A 79 23.47 4.74 -10.86
CA TYR A 79 22.08 5.19 -10.79
C TYR A 79 21.85 6.28 -9.73
N LEU A 80 22.77 6.41 -8.76
CA LEU A 80 22.64 7.33 -7.63
C LEU A 80 22.34 8.78 -8.06
N PRO A 81 23.00 9.38 -9.08
CA PRO A 81 22.69 10.75 -9.50
C PRO A 81 21.25 10.94 -9.99
N LYS A 82 20.67 9.91 -10.61
CA LYS A 82 19.28 9.94 -11.09
C LYS A 82 18.28 9.80 -9.93
N LEU A 83 18.64 9.01 -8.92
CA LEU A 83 17.79 8.75 -7.76
C LEU A 83 17.89 9.85 -6.69
N LEU A 84 19.00 10.59 -6.64
CA LEU A 84 19.31 11.58 -5.60
C LEU A 84 18.21 12.65 -5.38
N PRO A 85 17.60 13.25 -6.42
CA PRO A 85 16.53 14.23 -6.21
C PRO A 85 15.33 13.63 -5.46
N TRP A 86 14.99 12.38 -5.76
CA TRP A 86 13.92 11.67 -5.06
C TRP A 86 14.32 11.33 -3.62
N LEU A 87 15.56 10.88 -3.38
CA LEU A 87 16.07 10.61 -2.02
C LEU A 87 16.02 11.86 -1.13
N ILE A 88 16.35 13.03 -1.66
CA ILE A 88 16.26 14.30 -0.93
C ILE A 88 14.79 14.60 -0.58
N ARG A 89 13.84 14.38 -1.50
CA ARG A 89 12.41 14.57 -1.25
C ARG A 89 11.89 13.59 -0.19
N PHE A 90 12.29 12.31 -0.31
CA PHE A 90 11.94 11.26 0.64
C PHE A 90 12.48 11.57 2.04
N TRP A 91 13.74 11.99 2.15
CA TRP A 91 14.33 12.44 3.40
C TRP A 91 13.59 13.63 4.02
N ARG A 92 13.23 14.62 3.20
CA ARG A 92 12.43 15.79 3.63
C ARG A 92 11.00 15.43 4.04
N ALA A 93 10.44 14.33 3.55
CA ALA A 93 9.13 13.86 3.97
C ALA A 93 9.16 13.33 5.41
N GLY A 94 10.29 12.74 5.84
CA GLY A 94 10.48 12.25 7.21
C GLY A 94 10.87 13.32 8.24
N ARG A 95 10.69 14.61 7.95
CA ARG A 95 10.92 15.68 8.95
C ARG A 95 9.93 15.53 10.11
N SER A 96 10.36 15.91 11.30
CA SER A 96 9.59 15.76 12.55
C SER A 96 8.31 16.59 12.56
N ASP A 97 8.27 17.71 11.83
CA ASP A 97 7.06 18.52 11.62
C ASP A 97 6.00 17.83 10.74
N ARG A 98 6.37 16.77 10.02
CA ARG A 98 5.47 15.97 9.16
C ARG A 98 5.19 14.59 9.70
N TYR A 99 6.10 14.05 10.52
CA TYR A 99 6.00 12.70 11.06
C TYR A 99 4.68 12.45 11.79
N GLU A 100 4.30 13.32 12.74
CA GLU A 100 3.06 13.17 13.51
C GLU A 100 1.82 13.24 12.62
N ALA A 101 1.80 14.15 11.64
CA ALA A 101 0.70 14.27 10.70
C ALA A 101 0.58 13.03 9.79
N SER A 102 1.71 12.51 9.30
CA SER A 102 1.76 11.28 8.50
C SER A 102 1.34 10.06 9.31
N LEU A 103 1.79 9.94 10.56
CA LEU A 103 1.41 8.86 11.47
C LEU A 103 -0.09 8.90 11.75
N ALA A 104 -0.63 10.08 12.09
CA ALA A 104 -2.06 10.26 12.34
C ALA A 104 -2.91 9.91 11.11
N ALA A 105 -2.48 10.35 9.92
CA ALA A 105 -3.16 10.03 8.67
C ALA A 105 -3.11 8.52 8.36
N GLN A 106 -1.95 7.88 8.51
CA GLN A 106 -1.78 6.45 8.26
C GLN A 106 -2.58 5.61 9.25
N ALA A 107 -2.56 5.95 10.54
CA ALA A 107 -3.38 5.29 11.56
C ALA A 107 -4.88 5.47 11.28
N GLY A 108 -5.31 6.66 10.85
CA GLY A 108 -6.69 6.90 10.44
C GLY A 108 -7.11 6.04 9.24
N MET A 109 -6.26 5.96 8.21
CA MET A 109 -6.52 5.11 7.04
C MET A 109 -6.56 3.62 7.40
N MET A 110 -5.68 3.14 8.29
CA MET A 110 -5.68 1.73 8.71
C MET A 110 -6.92 1.36 9.52
N ARG A 111 -7.40 2.24 10.41
CA ARG A 111 -8.67 2.02 11.13
C ARG A 111 -9.87 1.96 10.20
N LEU A 112 -9.90 2.84 9.19
CA LEU A 112 -10.94 2.81 8.17
C LEU A 112 -10.84 1.52 7.35
N ALA A 113 -9.63 1.17 6.90
CA ALA A 113 -9.39 -0.04 6.11
C ALA A 113 -9.85 -1.29 6.87
N GLU A 114 -9.53 -1.42 8.15
CA GLU A 114 -9.96 -2.53 9.00
C GLU A 114 -11.50 -2.67 9.02
N ALA A 115 -12.21 -1.57 9.28
CA ALA A 115 -13.67 -1.57 9.34
C ALA A 115 -14.31 -1.89 7.98
N GLU A 116 -13.83 -1.26 6.90
CA GLU A 116 -14.36 -1.49 5.55
C GLU A 116 -14.03 -2.91 5.05
N TRP A 117 -12.86 -3.45 5.41
CA TRP A 117 -12.48 -4.81 5.06
C TRP A 117 -13.37 -5.85 5.75
N ALA A 118 -13.65 -5.66 7.04
CA ALA A 118 -14.62 -6.48 7.76
C ALA A 118 -16.00 -6.44 7.08
N GLY A 119 -16.46 -5.25 6.70
CA GLY A 119 -17.71 -5.09 5.95
C GLY A 119 -17.71 -5.85 4.62
N LEU A 120 -16.64 -5.75 3.83
CA LEU A 120 -16.51 -6.46 2.56
C LEU A 120 -16.52 -7.98 2.77
N MET A 121 -15.76 -8.50 3.75
CA MET A 121 -15.70 -9.93 4.06
C MET A 121 -17.07 -10.49 4.45
N ALA A 122 -17.85 -9.75 5.24
CA ALA A 122 -19.21 -10.13 5.59
C ALA A 122 -20.12 -10.21 4.37
N ARG A 123 -20.02 -9.24 3.44
CA ARG A 123 -20.83 -9.22 2.21
C ARG A 123 -20.45 -10.32 1.23
N SER A 124 -19.16 -10.65 1.12
CA SER A 124 -18.68 -11.75 0.27
C SER A 124 -18.84 -13.14 0.91
N GLY A 125 -19.19 -13.21 2.20
CA GLY A 125 -19.28 -14.47 2.94
C GLY A 125 -17.92 -15.15 3.15
N THR A 126 -16.83 -14.37 3.19
CA THR A 126 -15.45 -14.87 3.29
C THR A 126 -14.81 -14.67 4.66
N GLU A 127 -15.61 -14.32 5.67
CA GLU A 127 -15.14 -14.12 7.05
C GLU A 127 -14.43 -15.37 7.60
N ASN A 128 -14.88 -16.55 7.20
CA ASN A 128 -14.29 -17.84 7.56
C ASN A 128 -12.87 -18.07 6.99
N MET A 129 -12.39 -17.21 6.09
CA MET A 129 -11.04 -17.27 5.54
C MET A 129 -10.01 -16.53 6.41
N LEU A 130 -10.45 -15.62 7.29
CA LEU A 130 -9.57 -14.89 8.19
C LEU A 130 -9.04 -15.80 9.29
N ARG A 131 -7.74 -15.68 9.58
CA ARG A 131 -7.07 -16.35 10.69
C ARG A 131 -6.39 -15.28 11.55
N GLU A 132 -6.76 -15.22 12.83
CA GLU A 132 -6.17 -14.34 13.84
C GLU A 132 -5.00 -15.01 14.56
#